data_AF-A0A1R4GWL8-F1
#
_entry.id   AF-A0A1R4GWL8-F1
#
_cell.length_a   1.000
_cell.length_b   1.000
_cell.length_c   1.000
_cell.angle_alpha   90.00
_cell.angle_beta   90.00
_cell.angle_gamma   90.00
#
_symmetry.space_group_name_H-M   'P 1'
#
loop_
_entity.id
_entity.type
_entity.pdbx_description
1 polymer ?
#
loop_
_entity_poly.entity_id
_entity_poly.type
_entity_poly.pdbx_seq_one_letter_code
_entity_poly.pdbx_strand_id
1 'polypeptide(L)'
;MLHEGQADEAMAGQVIATFLSEEVFFLSREQVTEETDNVQPLLLQNKEGDPVIALFTHVNRIPEAYTAEAPYAVRVVGAAVIDNLNGAGVVLNPGHQLGFEIPAEGVDAIRRDFAPDGSPAPEAPAEGAAEAAADNESTPEA
;
A
#
# COMPACT_ATOMS: atom_id res chain seq x y z
N MET A 1 -0.57 14.10 -26.65
CA MET A 1 0.23 14.14 -25.41
C MET A 1 -0.64 13.75 -24.20
N LEU A 2 -1.40 12.64 -24.28
CA LEU A 2 -2.27 12.14 -23.19
C LEU A 2 -2.01 10.65 -22.87
N HIS A 3 -1.11 9.99 -23.60
CA HIS A 3 -0.88 8.54 -23.48
C HIS A 3 0.23 8.19 -22.48
N GLU A 4 1.14 9.11 -22.15
CA GLU A 4 2.27 8.83 -21.25
C GLU A 4 1.83 8.78 -19.78
N GLY A 5 0.95 9.68 -19.32
CA GLY A 5 0.47 9.68 -17.93
C GLY A 5 -0.39 8.47 -17.55
N GLN A 6 -1.20 7.97 -18.48
CA GLN A 6 -2.03 6.77 -18.24
C GLN A 6 -1.20 5.48 -18.15
N ALA A 7 -0.05 5.43 -18.84
CA ALA A 7 0.85 4.28 -18.78
C ALA A 7 1.56 4.20 -17.43
N ASP A 8 2.00 5.34 -16.88
CA ASP A 8 2.61 5.41 -15.54
C ASP A 8 1.62 5.02 -14.44
N GLU A 9 0.36 5.46 -14.53
CA GLU A 9 -0.67 5.12 -13.54
C GLU A 9 -1.03 3.63 -13.55
N ALA A 10 -1.18 3.03 -14.74
CA ALA A 10 -1.41 1.60 -14.87
C ALA A 10 -0.23 0.75 -14.38
N MET A 11 1.01 1.19 -14.64
CA MET A 11 2.22 0.54 -14.13
C MET A 11 2.29 0.63 -12.60
N ALA A 12 1.99 1.80 -12.03
CA ALA A 12 1.97 1.99 -10.58
C ALA A 12 0.92 1.09 -9.90
N GLY A 13 -0.29 1.03 -10.45
CA GLY A 13 -1.34 0.14 -9.96
C GLY A 13 -0.93 -1.34 -10.03
N GLN A 14 -0.22 -1.74 -11.08
CA GLN A 14 0.27 -3.11 -11.23
C GLN A 14 1.39 -3.45 -10.23
N VAL A 15 2.28 -2.51 -9.92
CA VAL A 15 3.29 -2.67 -8.88
C VAL A 15 2.64 -2.81 -7.50
N ILE A 16 1.63 -2.00 -7.20
CA ILE A 16 0.87 -2.08 -5.94
C ILE A 16 0.15 -3.43 -5.83
N ALA A 17 -0.59 -3.83 -6.86
CA ALA A 17 -1.30 -5.12 -6.88
C ALA A 17 -0.34 -6.31 -6.70
N THR A 18 0.83 -6.25 -7.35
CA THR A 18 1.89 -7.25 -7.17
C THR A 18 2.39 -7.25 -5.74
N PHE A 19 2.69 -6.08 -5.18
CA PHE A 19 3.16 -5.96 -3.79
C PHE A 19 2.14 -6.52 -2.79
N LEU A 20 0.84 -6.23 -2.97
CA LEU A 20 -0.22 -6.68 -2.06
C LEU A 20 -0.33 -8.21 -2.01
N SER A 21 -0.09 -8.89 -3.13
CA SER A 21 -0.17 -10.34 -3.26
C SER A 21 1.14 -11.10 -2.95
N GLU A 22 2.27 -10.40 -2.89
CA GLU A 22 3.58 -10.99 -2.64
C GLU A 22 3.91 -11.17 -1.15
N GLU A 23 4.79 -12.14 -0.87
CA GLU A 23 5.37 -12.34 0.46
C GLU A 23 6.54 -11.36 0.67
N VAL A 24 6.50 -10.63 1.78
CA VAL A 24 7.53 -9.70 2.20
C VAL A 24 8.01 -10.02 3.61
N PHE A 25 9.17 -9.49 3.95
CA PHE A 25 9.81 -9.67 5.24
C PHE A 25 9.96 -8.32 5.93
N PHE A 26 9.46 -8.20 7.16
CA PHE A 26 9.85 -7.11 8.05
C PHE A 26 10.76 -7.65 9.16
N LEU A 27 11.48 -6.75 9.81
CA LEU A 27 12.30 -7.10 10.96
C LEU A 27 11.58 -6.79 12.25
N SER A 28 11.75 -7.65 13.25
CA SER A 28 11.22 -7.50 14.59
C SER A 28 12.33 -7.70 15.62
N ARG A 29 12.22 -6.99 16.74
CA ARG A 29 13.06 -7.21 17.93
C ARG A 29 12.64 -8.46 18.70
N GLU A 30 11.39 -8.87 18.50
CA GLU A 30 10.77 -9.99 19.17
C GLU A 30 10.64 -11.17 18.20
N GLN A 31 10.88 -12.38 18.71
CA GLN A 31 10.71 -13.60 17.95
C GLN A 31 9.21 -13.90 17.81
N VAL A 32 8.76 -14.18 16.59
CA VAL A 32 7.43 -14.75 16.37
C VAL A 32 7.47 -16.21 16.84
N THR A 33 6.61 -16.55 17.79
CA THR A 33 6.41 -17.90 18.31
C THR A 33 4.97 -18.31 18.10
N GLU A 34 4.65 -19.59 18.27
CA GLU A 34 3.26 -20.08 18.18
C GLU A 34 2.32 -19.47 19.25
N GLU A 35 2.87 -18.81 20.28
CA GLU A 35 2.12 -18.09 21.32
C GLU A 35 2.09 -16.58 21.11
N THR A 36 2.92 -16.04 20.20
CA THR A 36 3.07 -14.59 19.96
C THR A 36 2.91 -14.28 18.48
N ASP A 37 1.65 -14.12 18.07
CA ASP A 37 1.30 -13.78 16.69
C ASP A 37 1.40 -12.27 16.38
N ASN A 38 1.55 -11.42 17.41
CA ASN A 38 1.58 -9.96 17.27
C ASN A 38 2.96 -9.43 17.65
N VAL A 39 3.84 -9.29 16.65
CA VAL A 39 5.14 -8.65 16.80
C VAL A 39 5.16 -7.29 16.13
N GLN A 40 5.90 -6.35 16.71
CA GLN A 40 6.01 -5.00 16.18
C GLN A 40 7.13 -4.92 15.13
N PRO A 41 6.84 -4.42 13.92
CA PRO A 41 7.86 -4.20 12.91
C PRO A 41 8.81 -3.09 13.32
N LEU A 42 10.05 -3.16 12.83
CA LEU A 42 11.04 -2.12 13.01
C LEU A 42 10.61 -0.83 12.29
N LEU A 43 10.31 0.19 13.08
CA LEU A 43 10.01 1.53 12.59
C LEU A 43 11.31 2.30 12.34
N LEU A 44 11.43 2.88 11.15
CA LEU A 44 12.52 3.75 10.74
C LEU A 44 12.00 5.17 10.48
N GLN A 45 12.91 6.10 10.23
CA GLN A 45 12.59 7.41 9.68
C GLN A 45 13.13 7.50 8.26
N ASN A 46 12.30 7.97 7.34
CA ASN A 46 12.74 8.26 5.98
C ASN A 46 13.58 9.55 5.96
N LYS A 47 13.97 10.00 4.75
CA LYS A 47 14.78 11.22 4.59
C LYS A 47 14.04 12.50 5.00
N GLU A 48 12.71 12.47 5.01
CA GLU A 48 11.84 13.60 5.36
C GLU A 48 11.53 13.63 6.87
N GLY A 49 11.90 12.57 7.60
CA GLY A 49 11.68 12.42 9.04
C GLY A 49 10.39 11.68 9.38
N ASP A 50 9.65 11.22 8.37
CA ASP A 50 8.40 10.49 8.56
C ASP A 50 8.64 9.03 8.96
N PRO A 51 7.77 8.48 9.83
CA PRO A 51 7.87 7.11 10.26
C PRO A 51 7.56 6.15 9.11
N VAL A 52 8.44 5.21 8.84
CA VAL A 52 8.27 4.18 7.80
C VAL A 52 8.67 2.80 8.29
N ILE A 53 8.01 1.76 7.81
CA ILE A 53 8.41 0.37 8.06
C ILE A 53 9.31 -0.11 6.94
N ALA A 54 10.45 -0.72 7.29
CA ALA A 54 11.30 -1.42 6.34
C ALA A 54 10.76 -2.81 6.00
N LEU A 55 10.44 -3.01 4.73
CA LEU A 55 10.07 -4.29 4.15
C LEU A 55 11.17 -4.76 3.19
N PHE A 56 11.32 -6.06 3.08
CA PHE A 56 12.30 -6.68 2.19
C PHE A 56 11.63 -7.80 1.41
N THR A 57 11.95 -7.90 0.12
CA THR A 57 11.46 -9.01 -0.71
C THR A 57 12.16 -10.33 -0.39
N HIS A 58 13.38 -10.27 0.15
CA HIS A 58 14.20 -11.43 0.45
C HIS A 58 15.09 -11.16 1.67
N VAL A 59 15.27 -12.17 2.54
CA VAL A 59 16.13 -12.05 3.73
C VAL A 59 17.58 -11.71 3.41
N ASN A 60 18.11 -12.17 2.26
CA ASN A 60 19.47 -11.86 1.82
C ASN A 60 19.67 -10.39 1.43
N ARG A 61 18.59 -9.63 1.23
CA ARG A 61 18.65 -8.21 0.90
C ARG A 61 18.69 -7.32 2.15
N ILE A 62 18.54 -7.89 3.34
CA ILE A 62 18.51 -7.18 4.62
C ILE A 62 19.94 -6.82 5.02
N PRO A 63 20.28 -5.52 5.11
CA PRO A 63 21.58 -5.09 5.63
C PRO A 63 21.81 -5.53 7.08
N GLU A 64 23.05 -5.91 7.40
CA GLU A 64 23.44 -6.34 8.75
C GLU A 64 23.11 -5.29 9.83
N ALA A 65 23.20 -4.00 9.48
CA ALA A 65 22.85 -2.90 10.38
C ALA A 65 21.43 -2.99 10.93
N TYR A 66 20.46 -3.45 10.13
CA TYR A 66 19.09 -3.63 10.62
C TYR A 66 18.95 -4.91 11.45
N THR A 67 19.62 -6.00 11.08
CA THR A 67 19.60 -7.25 11.86
C THR A 67 20.26 -7.10 13.23
N ALA A 68 21.21 -6.16 13.38
CA ALA A 68 21.81 -5.84 14.66
C ALA A 68 20.81 -5.20 15.65
N GLU A 69 19.83 -4.45 15.14
CA GLU A 69 18.76 -3.86 15.95
C GLU A 69 17.56 -4.78 16.14
N ALA A 70 17.21 -5.56 15.11
CA ALA A 70 16.03 -6.41 15.04
C ALA A 70 16.40 -7.72 14.32
N PRO A 71 16.80 -8.78 15.07
CA PRO A 71 17.40 -9.97 14.47
C PRO A 71 16.39 -10.94 13.83
N TYR A 72 15.09 -10.76 14.06
CA TYR A 72 14.07 -11.68 13.59
C TYR A 72 13.42 -11.14 12.31
N ALA A 73 13.55 -11.88 11.21
CA ALA A 73 12.81 -11.62 9.98
C ALA A 73 11.48 -12.36 10.00
N VAL A 74 10.39 -11.62 9.84
CA VAL A 74 9.02 -12.12 9.89
C VAL A 74 8.42 -12.04 8.50
N ARG A 75 7.92 -13.17 8.02
CA ARG A 75 7.30 -13.28 6.70
C ARG A 75 5.81 -13.00 6.79
N VAL A 76 5.33 -12.09 5.96
CA VAL A 76 3.92 -11.70 5.87
C VAL A 76 3.54 -11.39 4.43
N VAL A 77 2.24 -11.40 4.14
CA VAL A 77 1.71 -10.95 2.85
C VAL A 77 1.65 -9.42 2.84
N GLY A 78 2.01 -8.78 1.72
CA GLY A 78 2.03 -7.32 1.60
C GLY A 78 0.69 -6.66 1.98
N ALA A 79 -0.43 -7.24 1.57
CA ALA A 79 -1.77 -6.78 1.96
C ALA A 79 -1.96 -6.74 3.49
N ALA A 80 -1.49 -7.76 4.21
CA ALA A 80 -1.59 -7.80 5.67
C ALA A 80 -0.78 -6.66 6.33
N VAL A 81 0.35 -6.26 5.74
CA VAL A 81 1.10 -5.10 6.22
C VAL A 81 0.29 -3.83 6.04
N ILE A 82 -0.28 -3.62 4.86
CA ILE A 82 -1.07 -2.42 4.55
C ILE A 82 -2.31 -2.34 5.43
N ASP A 83 -2.99 -3.45 5.72
CA ASP A 83 -4.18 -3.46 6.58
C ASP A 83 -3.88 -3.15 8.04
N ASN A 84 -2.73 -3.60 8.56
CA ASN A 84 -2.37 -3.44 9.98
C ASN A 84 -1.58 -2.16 10.27
N LEU A 85 -0.99 -1.53 9.25
CA LEU A 85 -0.20 -0.32 9.38
C LEU A 85 -1.09 0.89 9.64
N ASN A 86 -0.76 1.76 10.60
CA ASN A 86 -1.54 2.98 10.84
C ASN A 86 -0.60 4.16 11.11
N GLY A 87 -0.75 5.24 10.33
CA GLY A 87 0.00 6.48 10.53
C GLY A 87 1.50 6.42 10.22
N ALA A 88 1.95 5.41 9.48
CA ALA A 88 3.32 5.29 9.01
C ALA A 88 3.35 4.81 7.54
N GLY A 89 4.42 5.16 6.84
CA GLY A 89 4.68 4.72 5.47
C GLY A 89 5.38 3.36 5.41
N VAL A 90 5.70 2.93 4.19
CA VAL A 90 6.40 1.68 3.90
C VAL A 90 7.58 1.97 2.99
N VAL A 91 8.73 1.38 3.29
CA VAL A 91 9.88 1.37 2.38
C VAL A 91 10.28 -0.06 2.06
N LEU A 92 10.20 -0.43 0.79
CA LEU A 92 10.63 -1.72 0.28
C LEU A 92 12.10 -1.67 -0.13
N ASN A 93 12.90 -2.61 0.37
CA ASN A 93 14.33 -2.74 0.15
C ASN A 93 15.10 -1.41 0.35
N PRO A 94 15.06 -0.79 1.53
CA PRO A 94 15.76 0.46 1.79
C PRO A 94 17.25 0.35 1.45
N GLY A 95 17.77 1.35 0.72
CA GLY A 95 19.17 1.39 0.28
C GLY A 95 19.50 0.60 -0.99
N HIS A 96 18.53 -0.06 -1.64
CA HIS A 96 18.70 -0.73 -2.94
C HIS A 96 18.23 0.15 -4.11
N GLN A 97 18.78 -0.09 -5.31
CA GLN A 97 18.38 0.62 -6.53
C GLN A 97 16.93 0.32 -6.97
N LEU A 98 16.45 -0.91 -6.71
CA LEU A 98 15.04 -1.30 -6.85
C LEU A 98 14.32 -1.24 -5.49
N GLY A 99 14.46 -0.09 -4.82
CA GLY A 99 13.68 0.24 -3.64
C GLY A 99 12.48 1.11 -4.03
N PHE A 100 11.40 1.00 -3.28
CA PHE A 100 10.21 1.83 -3.47
C PHE A 100 9.67 2.26 -2.11
N GLU A 101 9.14 3.47 -2.03
CA GLU A 101 8.64 4.06 -0.81
C GLU A 101 7.20 4.53 -1.01
N ILE A 102 6.35 4.23 -0.04
CA ILE A 102 4.96 4.68 0.04
C ILE A 102 4.85 5.55 1.29
N PRO A 103 4.49 6.83 1.17
CA PRO A 103 4.19 7.65 2.34
C PRO A 103 2.92 7.14 3.04
N ALA A 104 2.67 7.56 4.28
CA ALA A 104 1.49 7.16 5.03
C ALA A 104 0.17 7.42 4.27
N GLU A 105 0.06 8.57 3.60
CA GLU A 105 -1.09 8.91 2.75
C GLU A 105 -1.29 7.93 1.59
N GLY A 106 -0.19 7.43 1.01
CA GLY A 106 -0.23 6.42 -0.05
C GLY A 106 -0.68 5.06 0.46
N VAL A 107 -0.30 4.69 1.69
CA VAL A 107 -0.78 3.46 2.35
C VAL A 107 -2.30 3.52 2.54
N ASP A 108 -2.82 4.65 3.01
CA ASP A 108 -4.26 4.86 3.18
C ASP A 108 -5.01 4.83 1.84
N ALA A 109 -4.44 5.42 0.79
CA ALA A 109 -5.00 5.35 -0.55
C ALA A 109 -5.06 3.91 -1.08
N ILE A 110 -3.98 3.13 -0.91
CA ILE A 110 -3.93 1.72 -1.33
C ILE A 110 -5.00 0.90 -0.61
N ARG A 111 -5.14 1.09 0.71
CA ARG A 111 -6.17 0.38 1.50
C ARG A 111 -7.59 0.67 1.03
N ARG A 112 -7.84 1.90 0.57
CA ARG A 112 -9.14 2.32 0.04
C ARG A 112 -9.39 1.77 -1.37
N ASP A 113 -8.35 1.79 -2.21
CA ASP A 113 -8.49 1.62 -3.66
C ASP A 113 -8.17 0.20 -4.13
N PHE A 114 -7.63 -0.68 -3.27
CA PHE A 114 -7.28 -2.07 -3.60
C PHE A 114 -7.81 -3.05 -2.56
N ALA A 115 -8.27 -4.21 -3.03
CA ALA A 115 -8.59 -5.36 -2.20
C ALA A 115 -7.31 -6.11 -1.77
N PRO A 116 -7.38 -6.97 -0.73
CA PRO A 116 -6.22 -7.72 -0.22
C PRO A 116 -5.56 -8.66 -1.25
N ASP A 117 -6.27 -9.03 -2.32
CA ASP A 117 -5.74 -9.84 -3.43
C ASP A 117 -5.05 -9.00 -4.51
N GLY A 118 -4.97 -7.67 -4.33
CA GLY A 118 -4.40 -6.74 -5.30
C GLY A 118 -5.36 -6.33 -6.41
N SER A 119 -6.61 -6.83 -6.43
CA SER A 119 -7.62 -6.34 -7.36
C SER A 119 -8.01 -4.89 -6.99
N PRO A 120 -8.29 -4.01 -7.96
CA PRO A 120 -8.85 -2.71 -7.64
C PRO A 120 -10.16 -2.90 -6.87
N ALA A 121 -10.38 -2.08 -5.85
CA ALA A 121 -11.64 -2.04 -5.12
C ALA A 121 -12.77 -1.77 -6.12
N PRO A 122 -13.95 -2.39 -5.95
CA PRO A 122 -15.09 -2.07 -6.80
C PRO A 122 -15.32 -0.57 -6.71
N GLU A 123 -15.32 0.12 -7.86
CA GLU A 123 -15.68 1.54 -7.91
C GLU A 123 -16.98 1.70 -7.13
N ALA A 124 -16.95 2.49 -6.06
CA ALA A 124 -18.19 2.89 -5.40
C ALA A 124 -19.09 3.44 -6.52
N PRO A 125 -20.36 2.97 -6.62
CA PRO A 125 -21.21 3.40 -7.71
C PRO A 125 -21.23 4.92 -7.71
N ALA A 126 -20.90 5.53 -8.84
CA ALA A 126 -21.00 6.97 -9.02
C ALA A 126 -22.43 7.41 -8.64
N GLU A 127 -22.58 7.98 -7.45
CA GLU A 127 -23.82 8.64 -7.06
C GLU A 127 -23.99 9.85 -7.98
N GLY A 128 -24.80 9.69 -9.04
CA GLY A 128 -25.10 10.81 -9.94
C GLY A 128 -25.52 10.42 -11.36
N ALA A 129 -26.48 9.50 -11.52
CA ALA A 129 -27.24 9.38 -12.77
C ALA A 129 -28.72 9.08 -12.48
N ALA A 130 -29.31 9.88 -11.60
CA ALA A 130 -30.74 9.94 -11.42
C ALA A 130 -31.18 11.41 -11.41
N GLU A 131 -31.25 12.04 -12.59
CA GLU A 131 -32.13 13.19 -12.87
C GLU A 131 -32.01 13.60 -14.35
N ALA A 132 -32.95 13.12 -15.18
CA ALA A 132 -33.44 13.80 -16.39
C ALA A 132 -34.53 12.92 -17.05
N ALA A 133 -35.66 12.74 -16.35
CA ALA A 133 -36.92 12.31 -16.95
C ALA A 133 -38.08 13.00 -16.21
N ALA A 134 -37.99 14.32 -16.10
CA ALA A 134 -39.11 15.20 -15.80
C ALA A 134 -38.94 16.44 -16.67
N ASP A 135 -40.05 17.06 -17.05
CA ASP A 135 -40.17 18.24 -17.93
C ASP A 135 -40.05 17.98 -19.44
N ASN A 136 -41.13 17.41 -20.02
CA ASN A 136 -41.62 17.95 -21.29
C ASN A 136 -42.80 18.88 -20.98
N GLU A 137 -42.43 20.13 -20.72
CA GLU A 137 -43.07 21.36 -21.17
C GLU A 137 -44.61 21.39 -21.17
N SER A 138 -45.17 22.06 -20.15
CA SER A 138 -46.47 22.70 -20.27
C SER A 138 -46.31 24.20 -20.49
N THR A 139 -46.99 24.68 -21.54
CA THR A 139 -47.61 26.03 -21.75
C THR A 139 -46.69 27.17 -22.25
N PRO A 140 -47.17 28.19 -23.02
CA PRO A 140 -48.57 28.58 -23.31
C PRO A 140 -48.96 29.13 -24.72
N GLU A 141 -50.28 29.33 -24.87
CA GLU A 141 -51.10 30.25 -25.72
C GLU A 141 -50.57 30.91 -27.02
N ALA A 142 -51.42 30.81 -28.06
CA ALA A 142 -51.96 31.96 -28.82
C ALA A 142 -53.38 31.64 -29.31
#